data_AF-C4IG83-F1
#
_entry.id   AF-C4IG83-F1
#
_cell.length_a   1.000
_cell.length_b   1.000
_cell.length_c   1.000
_cell.angle_alpha   90.00
_cell.angle_beta   90.00
_cell.angle_gamma   90.00
#
_symmetry.space_group_name_H-M   'P 1'
#
loop_
_entity.id
_entity.type
_entity.pdbx_description
1 polymer ?
#
loop_
_entity_poly.entity_id
_entity_poly.type
_entity_poly.pdbx_seq_one_letter_code
_entity_poly.pdbx_strand_id
1 'polypeptide(L)'
;MIFSYNADIKKTAYMNWRTDKDSTDANFGVIAEGYFIAARALTEKYIENNIGKDADVVIYPILFNTIHGTELYLKATYIRLAYLLKKDQKFAGGHNIKSLFGMVSALVQEIKKDNNQFNEYKKIMKPLEEFIDEIYSKTEKMDFSRYSIDNKNKENYFYIDNIENEVVNLPLLLDSIKAISSALQQIFHHFLYDYEQEYNY
;
A
#
# COMPACT_ATOMS: atom_id res chain seq x y z
N MET A 1 -2.04 30.86 -8.03
CA MET A 1 -2.62 29.55 -8.41
C MET A 1 -1.95 28.50 -7.56
N ILE A 2 -2.58 27.35 -7.29
CA ILE A 2 -1.93 26.29 -6.50
C ILE A 2 -0.84 25.54 -7.29
N PHE A 3 -0.94 25.52 -8.63
CA PHE A 3 0.08 24.98 -9.53
C PHE A 3 1.03 26.08 -10.02
N SER A 4 1.89 26.56 -9.11
CA SER A 4 2.92 27.54 -9.43
C SER A 4 4.11 27.39 -8.51
N TYR A 5 5.30 27.80 -8.96
CA TYR A 5 6.49 27.84 -8.12
C TYR A 5 6.32 28.79 -6.94
N ASN A 6 6.82 28.37 -5.77
CA ASN A 6 7.11 29.29 -4.70
C ASN A 6 8.48 29.94 -4.94
N ALA A 7 8.65 31.20 -4.52
CA ALA A 7 9.96 31.87 -4.59
C ALA A 7 11.04 31.11 -3.80
N ASP A 8 10.65 30.43 -2.73
CA ASP A 8 11.49 29.49 -1.99
C ASP A 8 11.29 28.06 -2.54
N ILE A 9 12.35 27.50 -3.16
CA ILE A 9 12.33 26.15 -3.72
C ILE A 9 11.99 25.08 -2.68
N LYS A 10 12.32 25.29 -1.39
CA LYS A 10 12.01 24.35 -0.30
C LYS A 10 10.51 24.25 0.00
N LYS A 11 9.73 25.21 -0.50
CA LYS A 11 8.26 25.26 -0.37
C LYS A 11 7.55 24.83 -1.66
N THR A 12 8.28 24.30 -2.64
CA THR A 12 7.73 23.77 -3.89
C THR A 12 7.80 22.24 -3.89
N ALA A 13 6.66 21.58 -4.12
CA ALA A 13 6.60 20.17 -4.44
C ALA A 13 6.53 19.96 -5.95
N TYR A 14 7.19 18.92 -6.46
CA TYR A 14 7.29 18.64 -7.89
C TYR A 14 6.66 17.29 -8.19
N MET A 15 5.45 17.30 -8.77
CA MET A 15 4.68 16.07 -9.01
C MET A 15 5.39 15.05 -9.92
N ASN A 16 6.23 15.53 -10.84
CA ASN A 16 6.91 14.72 -11.84
C ASN A 16 8.43 14.59 -11.63
N TRP A 17 8.97 15.02 -10.49
CA TRP A 17 10.43 14.97 -10.25
C TRP A 17 10.96 13.55 -10.03
N ARG A 18 10.10 12.66 -9.52
CA ARG A 18 10.44 11.27 -9.22
C ARG A 18 9.74 10.27 -10.13
N THR A 19 8.98 10.73 -11.13
CA THR A 19 8.23 9.87 -12.04
C THR A 19 8.73 10.05 -13.48
N ASP A 20 8.56 9.02 -14.28
CA ASP A 20 8.99 8.95 -15.68
C ASP A 20 7.84 8.54 -16.60
N LYS A 21 7.75 9.14 -17.79
CA LYS A 21 6.63 8.89 -18.72
C LYS A 21 6.57 7.45 -19.23
N ASP A 22 7.68 6.72 -19.21
CA ASP A 22 7.82 5.39 -19.82
C ASP A 22 7.88 4.26 -18.77
N SER A 23 7.86 4.55 -17.46
CA SER A 23 7.95 3.55 -16.37
C SER A 23 6.75 3.59 -15.42
N THR A 24 5.65 2.96 -15.84
CA THR A 24 4.39 2.91 -15.07
C THR A 24 4.55 2.23 -13.70
N ASP A 25 5.33 1.16 -13.63
CA ASP A 25 5.64 0.44 -12.40
C ASP A 25 6.42 1.30 -11.41
N ALA A 26 7.52 1.94 -11.83
CA ALA A 26 8.29 2.85 -10.98
C ALA A 26 7.43 4.03 -10.50
N ASN A 27 6.57 4.58 -11.37
CA ASN A 27 5.66 5.66 -10.99
C ASN A 27 4.69 5.24 -9.89
N PHE A 28 4.09 4.05 -9.99
CA PHE A 28 3.24 3.53 -8.93
C PHE A 28 4.00 3.30 -7.63
N GLY A 29 5.24 2.80 -7.67
CA GLY A 29 6.08 2.69 -6.48
C GLY A 29 6.33 4.05 -5.79
N VAL A 30 6.63 5.08 -6.57
CA VAL A 30 6.85 6.45 -6.06
C VAL A 30 5.60 7.04 -5.43
N ILE A 31 4.44 6.86 -6.07
CA ILE A 31 3.16 7.35 -5.54
C ILE A 31 2.76 6.56 -4.29
N ALA A 32 2.94 5.23 -4.29
CA ALA A 32 2.70 4.36 -3.15
C ALA A 32 3.49 4.80 -1.91
N GLU A 33 4.78 5.10 -2.09
CA GLU A 33 5.64 5.61 -1.01
C GLU A 33 5.10 6.92 -0.42
N GLY A 34 4.59 7.83 -1.26
CA GLY A 34 3.96 9.06 -0.81
C GLY A 34 2.78 8.82 0.14
N TYR A 35 1.94 7.83 -0.16
CA TYR A 35 0.83 7.43 0.73
C TYR A 35 1.33 6.87 2.07
N PHE A 36 2.35 6.01 2.07
CA PHE A 36 2.93 5.49 3.31
C PHE A 36 3.62 6.58 4.16
N ILE A 37 4.33 7.52 3.52
CA ILE A 37 4.90 8.69 4.21
C ILE A 37 3.80 9.50 4.89
N ALA A 38 2.69 9.76 4.20
CA ALA A 38 1.56 10.50 4.75
C ALA A 38 0.88 9.74 5.90
N ALA A 39 0.62 8.44 5.75
CA ALA A 39 0.05 7.59 6.79
C ALA A 39 0.93 7.61 8.05
N ARG A 40 2.24 7.36 7.90
CA ARG A 40 3.19 7.36 9.01
C ARG A 40 3.23 8.70 9.73
N ALA A 41 3.38 9.80 8.99
CA ALA A 41 3.49 11.14 9.57
C ALA A 41 2.21 11.54 10.35
N LEU A 42 1.04 11.19 9.84
CA LEU A 42 -0.23 11.43 10.53
C LEU A 42 -0.35 10.56 11.79
N THR A 43 -0.04 9.27 11.72
CA THR A 43 -0.11 8.38 12.87
C THR A 43 0.85 8.81 13.98
N GLU A 44 2.10 9.15 13.64
CA GLU A 44 3.10 9.65 14.60
C GLU A 44 2.62 10.91 15.31
N LYS A 45 2.06 11.88 14.57
CA LYS A 45 1.48 13.11 15.13
C LYS A 45 0.40 12.83 16.19
N TYR A 46 -0.52 11.91 15.92
CA TYR A 46 -1.62 11.62 16.85
C TYR A 46 -1.26 10.62 17.95
N ILE A 47 -0.14 9.89 17.82
CA ILE A 47 0.45 9.18 18.97
C ILE A 47 1.05 10.19 19.95
N GLU A 48 1.77 11.20 19.44
CA GLU A 48 2.41 12.23 20.27
C GLU A 48 1.39 13.05 21.06
N ASN A 49 0.28 13.45 20.42
CA ASN A 49 -0.79 14.19 21.08
C ASN A 49 -2.16 13.94 20.45
N ASN A 50 -3.06 13.32 21.23
CA ASN A 50 -4.47 13.15 20.90
C ASN A 50 -5.41 13.57 22.04
N ILE A 51 -5.04 14.62 22.79
CA ILE A 51 -5.90 15.16 23.87
C ILE A 51 -7.26 15.61 23.30
N GLY A 52 -7.24 16.24 22.13
CA GLY A 52 -8.45 16.72 21.44
C GLY A 52 -9.29 15.63 20.77
N LYS A 53 -8.83 14.36 20.75
CA LYS A 53 -9.48 13.24 20.06
C LYS A 53 -9.62 13.40 18.55
N ASP A 54 -8.85 14.28 17.93
CA ASP A 54 -8.78 14.47 16.48
C ASP A 54 -8.44 13.16 15.72
N ALA A 55 -7.75 12.21 16.37
CA ALA A 55 -7.46 10.90 15.78
C ALA A 55 -8.73 10.12 15.40
N ASP A 56 -9.86 10.36 16.07
CA ASP A 56 -11.12 9.65 15.82
C ASP A 56 -11.69 9.99 14.42
N VAL A 57 -11.30 11.14 13.86
CA VAL A 57 -11.64 11.56 12.49
C VAL A 57 -10.49 11.32 11.52
N VAL A 58 -9.25 11.39 12.00
CA VAL A 58 -8.06 11.22 11.14
C VAL A 58 -7.68 9.74 10.94
N ILE A 59 -8.25 8.81 11.71
CA ILE A 59 -8.04 7.38 11.49
C ILE A 59 -8.48 6.92 10.09
N TYR A 60 -9.56 7.49 9.56
CA TYR A 60 -10.05 7.16 8.21
C TYR A 60 -9.01 7.47 7.12
N PRO A 61 -8.47 8.70 6.98
CA PRO A 61 -7.42 8.97 6.01
C PRO A 61 -6.11 8.23 6.30
N ILE A 62 -5.76 7.91 7.55
CA ILE A 62 -4.60 7.05 7.86
C ILE A 62 -4.80 5.67 7.24
N LEU A 63 -5.93 5.01 7.52
CA LEU A 63 -6.25 3.69 6.97
C LEU A 63 -6.35 3.73 5.44
N PHE A 64 -6.98 4.76 4.87
CA PHE A 64 -7.06 4.95 3.43
C PHE A 64 -5.66 5.02 2.80
N ASN A 65 -4.77 5.85 3.35
CA ASN A 65 -3.42 5.99 2.84
C ASN A 65 -2.64 4.67 2.92
N THR A 66 -2.75 3.93 4.02
CA THR A 66 -2.10 2.61 4.18
C THR A 66 -2.62 1.59 3.17
N ILE A 67 -3.94 1.48 3.02
CA ILE A 67 -4.59 0.55 2.08
C ILE A 67 -4.23 0.92 0.64
N HIS A 68 -4.30 2.20 0.29
CA HIS A 68 -4.08 2.63 -1.07
C HIS A 68 -2.59 2.61 -1.47
N GLY A 69 -1.69 2.95 -0.54
CA GLY A 69 -0.25 2.73 -0.73
C GLY A 69 0.06 1.25 -0.97
N THR A 70 -0.56 0.36 -0.20
CA THR A 70 -0.46 -1.10 -0.39
C THR A 70 -0.93 -1.52 -1.78
N GLU A 71 -2.11 -1.06 -2.20
CA GLU A 71 -2.67 -1.34 -3.52
C GLU A 71 -1.72 -0.93 -4.65
N LEU A 72 -1.15 0.27 -4.57
CA LEU A 72 -0.24 0.81 -5.59
C LEU A 72 1.09 0.07 -5.64
N TYR A 73 1.70 -0.28 -4.50
CA TYR A 73 2.92 -1.10 -4.50
C TYR A 73 2.68 -2.51 -5.04
N LEU A 74 1.54 -3.13 -4.73
CA LEU A 74 1.19 -4.43 -5.28
C LEU A 74 0.96 -4.36 -6.80
N LYS A 75 0.32 -3.29 -7.30
CA LYS A 75 0.19 -3.03 -8.75
C LYS A 75 1.54 -2.80 -9.41
N ALA A 76 2.42 -1.99 -8.81
CA ALA A 76 3.77 -1.75 -9.30
C ALA A 76 4.55 -3.06 -9.42
N THR A 77 4.55 -3.85 -8.35
CA THR A 77 5.21 -5.16 -8.29
C THR A 77 4.62 -6.13 -9.31
N TYR A 78 3.30 -6.20 -9.43
CA TYR A 78 2.63 -7.04 -10.44
C TYR A 78 3.07 -6.69 -11.86
N ILE A 79 3.06 -5.40 -12.22
CA ILE A 79 3.46 -4.93 -13.56
C ILE A 79 4.90 -5.33 -13.84
N ARG A 80 5.81 -5.13 -12.88
CA ARG A 80 7.22 -5.50 -13.02
C ARG A 80 7.41 -7.01 -13.18
N LEU A 81 6.74 -7.82 -12.36
CA LEU A 81 6.80 -9.27 -12.45
C LEU A 81 6.24 -9.80 -13.78
N ALA A 82 5.10 -9.26 -14.24
CA ALA A 82 4.50 -9.62 -15.51
C ALA A 82 5.45 -9.29 -16.69
N TYR A 83 6.12 -8.14 -16.63
CA TYR A 83 7.16 -7.77 -17.59
C TYR A 83 8.32 -8.79 -17.59
N LEU A 84 8.87 -9.13 -16.42
CA LEU A 84 9.96 -10.10 -16.28
C LEU A 84 9.59 -11.49 -16.82
N LEU A 85 8.32 -11.91 -16.63
CA LEU A 85 7.78 -13.17 -17.13
C LEU A 85 7.30 -13.12 -18.58
N LYS A 86 7.43 -11.97 -19.27
CA LYS A 86 6.93 -11.75 -20.64
C LYS A 86 5.43 -12.07 -20.79
N LYS A 87 4.66 -11.75 -19.75
CA LYS A 87 3.20 -11.90 -19.74
C LYS A 87 2.53 -10.59 -20.14
N ASP A 88 1.36 -10.71 -20.76
CA ASP A 88 0.52 -9.54 -21.03
C ASP A 88 0.20 -8.82 -19.73
N GLN A 89 0.56 -7.54 -19.67
CA GLN A 89 0.21 -6.65 -18.57
C GLN A 89 -1.28 -6.32 -18.65
N LYS A 90 -2.13 -7.24 -18.20
CA LYS A 90 -3.53 -6.90 -17.97
C LYS A 90 -3.56 -5.98 -16.76
N PHE A 91 -4.00 -4.74 -16.96
CA PHE A 91 -4.17 -3.80 -15.86
C PHE A 91 -5.08 -4.45 -14.80
N ALA A 92 -4.57 -4.60 -13.58
CA ALA A 92 -5.31 -5.16 -12.45
C ALA A 92 -6.33 -4.13 -11.92
N GLY A 93 -7.25 -3.69 -12.77
CA GLY A 93 -8.37 -2.81 -12.42
C GLY A 93 -9.46 -3.58 -11.67
N GLY A 94 -10.03 -2.98 -10.62
CA GLY A 94 -11.14 -3.57 -9.84
C GLY A 94 -10.73 -4.65 -8.82
N HIS A 95 -9.43 -4.92 -8.68
CA HIS A 95 -8.91 -5.87 -7.70
C HIS A 95 -8.75 -5.22 -6.32
N ASN A 96 -9.14 -5.94 -5.28
CA ASN A 96 -8.87 -5.56 -3.89
C ASN A 96 -7.46 -6.02 -3.46
N ILE A 97 -6.94 -5.48 -2.35
CA ILE A 97 -5.56 -5.74 -1.88
C ILE A 97 -5.28 -7.24 -1.65
N LYS A 98 -6.26 -8.03 -1.20
CA LYS A 98 -6.12 -9.49 -1.03
C LYS A 98 -5.91 -10.21 -2.36
N SER A 99 -6.72 -9.89 -3.37
CA SER A 99 -6.58 -10.47 -4.70
C SER A 99 -5.28 -10.04 -5.38
N LEU A 100 -4.88 -8.77 -5.24
CA LEU A 100 -3.59 -8.26 -5.74
C LEU A 100 -2.41 -8.99 -5.10
N PHE A 101 -2.44 -9.17 -3.77
CA PHE A 101 -1.38 -9.88 -3.06
C PHE A 101 -1.28 -11.35 -3.50
N GLY A 102 -2.42 -12.02 -3.72
CA GLY A 102 -2.44 -13.38 -4.27
C GLY A 102 -1.86 -13.47 -5.68
N MET A 103 -2.15 -12.50 -6.55
CA MET A 103 -1.58 -12.45 -7.90
C MET A 103 -0.06 -12.21 -7.88
N VAL A 104 0.42 -11.28 -7.06
CA VAL A 104 1.86 -11.05 -6.86
C VAL A 104 2.54 -12.32 -6.35
N SER A 105 1.99 -12.95 -5.31
CA SER A 105 2.53 -14.19 -4.74
C SER A 105 2.65 -15.31 -5.78
N ALA A 106 1.64 -15.46 -6.64
CA ALA A 106 1.66 -16.45 -7.71
C ALA A 106 2.76 -16.19 -8.75
N LEU A 107 2.95 -14.93 -9.17
CA LEU A 107 4.02 -14.57 -10.10
C LEU A 107 5.41 -14.72 -9.48
N VAL A 108 5.57 -14.37 -8.20
CA VAL A 108 6.83 -14.60 -7.47
C VAL A 108 7.14 -16.09 -7.39
N GLN A 109 6.15 -16.94 -7.12
CA GLN A 109 6.34 -18.40 -7.09
C GLN A 109 6.78 -18.95 -8.46
N GLU A 110 6.26 -18.40 -9.55
CA GLU A 110 6.64 -18.80 -10.91
C GLU A 110 8.09 -18.42 -11.26
N ILE A 111 8.53 -17.24 -10.81
CA ILE A 111 9.92 -16.78 -10.95
C ILE A 111 10.86 -17.59 -10.05
N LYS A 112 10.51 -17.72 -8.77
CA LYS A 112 11.31 -18.37 -7.73
C LYS A 112 10.96 -19.86 -7.66
N LYS A 113 11.44 -20.62 -8.65
CA LYS A 113 11.21 -22.07 -8.76
C LYS A 113 11.79 -22.89 -7.59
N ASP A 114 12.70 -22.30 -6.82
CA ASP A 114 13.23 -22.87 -5.57
C ASP A 114 12.32 -22.53 -4.38
N ASN A 115 11.91 -23.58 -3.65
CA ASN A 115 11.07 -23.46 -2.46
C ASN A 115 11.71 -22.61 -1.36
N ASN A 116 13.04 -22.60 -1.23
CA ASN A 116 13.70 -21.79 -0.20
C ASN A 116 13.55 -20.30 -0.47
N GLN A 117 13.77 -19.86 -1.71
CA GLN A 117 13.62 -18.45 -2.11
C GLN A 117 12.16 -17.98 -1.98
N PHE A 118 11.19 -18.85 -2.32
CA PHE A 118 9.78 -18.52 -2.11
C PHE A 118 9.40 -18.44 -0.62
N ASN A 119 10.01 -19.26 0.23
CA ASN A 119 9.82 -19.18 1.68
C ASN A 119 10.41 -17.89 2.27
N GLU A 120 11.52 -17.38 1.73
CA GLU A 120 12.05 -16.07 2.11
C GLU A 120 11.11 -14.93 1.72
N TYR A 121 10.55 -14.96 0.51
CA TYR A 121 9.50 -14.03 0.10
C TYR A 121 8.32 -14.04 1.08
N LYS A 122 7.82 -15.22 1.45
CA LYS A 122 6.71 -15.35 2.42
C LYS A 122 7.05 -14.73 3.78
N LYS A 123 8.29 -14.89 4.26
CA LYS A 123 8.74 -14.28 5.52
C LYS A 123 8.73 -12.75 5.41
N ILE A 124 9.27 -12.20 4.32
CA ILE A 124 9.29 -10.75 4.08
C ILE A 124 7.86 -10.19 4.01
N MET A 125 6.96 -10.88 3.32
CA MET A 125 5.58 -10.42 3.10
C MET A 125 4.62 -10.74 4.25
N LYS A 126 5.09 -11.41 5.31
CA LYS A 126 4.23 -11.82 6.43
C LYS A 126 3.49 -10.65 7.09
N PRO A 127 4.10 -9.48 7.33
CA PRO A 127 3.39 -8.33 7.91
C PRO A 127 2.22 -7.85 7.04
N LEU A 128 2.36 -7.91 5.70
CA LEU A 128 1.26 -7.56 4.79
C LEU A 128 0.13 -8.58 4.85
N GLU A 129 0.47 -9.88 4.88
CA GLU A 129 -0.53 -10.95 4.99
C GLU A 129 -1.37 -10.79 6.27
N GLU A 130 -0.71 -10.56 7.41
CA GLU A 130 -1.38 -10.36 8.71
C GLU A 130 -2.29 -9.13 8.70
N PHE A 131 -1.83 -8.01 8.12
CA PHE A 131 -2.65 -6.81 7.97
C PHE A 131 -3.88 -7.01 7.05
N ILE A 132 -3.69 -7.72 5.93
CA ILE A 132 -4.81 -8.06 5.04
C ILE A 132 -5.81 -8.93 5.80
N ASP A 133 -5.36 -9.95 6.52
CA ASP A 133 -6.26 -10.83 7.28
C ASP A 133 -7.02 -10.05 8.37
N GLU A 134 -6.36 -9.13 9.07
CA GLU A 134 -7.00 -8.28 10.09
C GLU A 134 -8.09 -7.40 9.47
N ILE A 135 -7.83 -6.69 8.36
CA ILE A 135 -8.85 -5.88 7.70
C ILE A 135 -10.00 -6.75 7.19
N TYR A 136 -9.70 -7.88 6.55
CA TYR A 136 -10.73 -8.75 5.98
C TYR A 136 -11.57 -9.46 7.04
N SER A 137 -11.07 -9.58 8.27
CA SER A 137 -11.89 -10.01 9.41
C SER A 137 -13.01 -9.01 9.74
N LYS A 138 -12.85 -7.73 9.36
CA LYS A 138 -13.81 -6.64 9.59
C LYS A 138 -14.66 -6.34 8.35
N THR A 139 -14.06 -6.32 7.17
CA THR A 139 -14.76 -5.99 5.92
C THR A 139 -13.99 -6.43 4.68
N GLU A 140 -14.71 -6.91 3.66
CA GLU A 140 -14.15 -7.16 2.32
C GLU A 140 -14.14 -5.90 1.43
N LYS A 141 -14.81 -4.83 1.87
CA LYS A 141 -15.03 -3.60 1.11
C LYS A 141 -13.99 -2.54 1.51
N MET A 142 -12.90 -2.43 0.73
CA MET A 142 -11.73 -1.59 1.04
C MET A 142 -11.98 -0.07 0.99
N ASP A 143 -13.15 0.35 0.49
CA ASP A 143 -13.57 1.75 0.47
C ASP A 143 -14.19 2.25 1.78
N PHE A 144 -14.26 1.38 2.81
CA PHE A 144 -14.73 1.72 4.16
C PHE A 144 -13.99 2.89 4.82
N SER A 145 -12.72 3.09 4.46
CA SER A 145 -11.92 4.21 5.00
C SER A 145 -12.24 5.55 4.34
N ARG A 146 -13.11 5.58 3.32
CA ARG A 146 -13.46 6.78 2.55
C ARG A 146 -14.92 7.19 2.69
N TYR A 147 -15.81 6.22 2.88
CA TYR A 147 -17.26 6.44 2.87
C TYR A 147 -17.88 5.81 4.11
N SER A 148 -18.99 6.37 4.60
CA SER A 148 -19.75 5.77 5.70
C SER A 148 -20.67 4.62 5.27
N ILE A 149 -20.95 4.51 3.97
CA ILE A 149 -21.78 3.48 3.36
C ILE A 149 -21.12 2.90 2.12
N ASP A 150 -21.46 1.67 1.79
CA ASP A 150 -20.92 1.03 0.61
C ASP A 150 -21.54 1.52 -0.69
N ASN A 151 -20.74 1.49 -1.75
CA ASN A 151 -21.16 2.03 -3.04
C ASN A 151 -22.21 1.17 -3.75
N LYS A 152 -22.33 -0.12 -3.42
CA LYS A 152 -23.18 -1.07 -4.15
C LYS A 152 -24.58 -1.16 -3.53
N ASN A 153 -24.67 -1.43 -2.23
CA ASN A 153 -25.92 -1.67 -1.53
C ASN A 153 -26.38 -0.47 -0.68
N LYS A 154 -25.51 0.53 -0.49
CA LYS A 154 -25.75 1.68 0.41
C LYS A 154 -25.95 1.26 1.87
N GLU A 155 -25.37 0.13 2.25
CA GLU A 155 -25.29 -0.39 3.61
C GLU A 155 -24.15 0.30 4.36
N ASN A 156 -24.34 0.48 5.65
CA ASN A 156 -23.32 1.00 6.55
C ASN A 156 -22.09 0.07 6.62
N TYR A 157 -20.92 0.64 6.91
CA TYR A 157 -19.76 -0.17 7.27
C TYR A 157 -19.80 -0.59 8.74
N PHE A 158 -18.98 -1.59 9.07
CA PHE A 158 -18.95 -2.26 10.38
C PHE A 158 -18.88 -1.30 11.58
N TYR A 159 -18.19 -0.17 11.46
CA TYR A 159 -18.04 0.82 12.54
C TYR A 159 -19.23 1.78 12.71
N ILE A 160 -20.17 1.83 11.75
CA ILE A 160 -21.39 2.61 11.87
C ILE A 160 -22.52 1.79 12.49
N ASP A 161 -22.62 0.50 12.14
CA ASP A 161 -23.66 -0.39 12.65
C ASP A 161 -23.38 -0.93 14.06
N ASN A 162 -22.14 -0.81 14.55
CA ASN A 162 -21.77 -1.32 15.85
C ASN A 162 -22.27 -0.42 16.99
N ILE A 163 -22.80 -1.05 18.04
CA ILE A 163 -23.21 -0.39 19.29
C ILE A 163 -21.97 -0.07 20.14
N GLU A 164 -20.97 -0.96 20.10
CA GLU A 164 -19.70 -0.75 20.79
C GLU A 164 -18.71 0.02 19.91
N ASN A 165 -17.75 0.68 20.55
CA ASN A 165 -16.71 1.42 19.84
C ASN A 165 -15.80 0.46 19.06
N GLU A 166 -15.74 0.64 17.75
CA GLU A 166 -14.63 0.11 16.95
C GLU A 166 -13.38 0.97 17.19
N VAL A 167 -12.31 0.34 17.66
CA VAL A 167 -11.08 1.03 18.08
C VAL A 167 -9.91 0.61 17.22
N VAL A 168 -8.98 1.54 17.02
CA VAL A 168 -7.69 1.26 16.38
C VAL A 168 -6.56 1.68 17.31
N ASN A 169 -5.64 0.75 17.58
CA ASN A 169 -4.47 1.01 18.40
C ASN A 169 -3.40 1.72 17.55
N LEU A 170 -3.26 3.05 17.72
CA LEU A 170 -2.37 3.85 16.88
C LEU A 170 -0.89 3.41 16.93
N PRO A 171 -0.28 3.12 18.10
CA PRO A 171 1.07 2.53 18.14
C PRO A 171 1.21 1.24 17.32
N LEU A 172 0.30 0.28 17.47
CA LEU A 172 0.37 -0.97 16.70
C LEU A 172 0.13 -0.73 15.20
N LEU A 173 -0.77 0.20 14.85
CA LEU A 173 -0.99 0.60 13.48
C LEU A 173 0.28 1.23 12.87
N LEU A 174 1.02 2.05 13.63
CA LEU A 174 2.28 2.63 13.18
C LEU A 174 3.33 1.56 12.89
N ASP A 175 3.45 0.56 13.76
CA ASP A 175 4.37 -0.56 13.57
C ASP A 175 3.99 -1.38 12.33
N SER A 176 2.70 -1.67 12.15
CA SER A 176 2.19 -2.31 10.94
C SER A 176 2.48 -1.50 9.68
N ILE A 177 2.21 -0.18 9.68
CA ILE A 177 2.50 0.73 8.56
C ILE A 177 3.98 0.63 8.16
N LYS A 178 4.90 0.68 9.13
CA LYS A 178 6.36 0.60 8.90
C LYS A 178 6.77 -0.77 8.36
N ALA A 179 6.25 -1.85 8.93
CA ALA A 179 6.58 -3.21 8.50
C ALA A 179 6.06 -3.50 7.08
N ILE A 180 4.83 -3.10 6.78
CA ILE A 180 4.21 -3.27 5.46
C ILE A 180 4.94 -2.46 4.40
N SER A 181 5.19 -1.17 4.66
CA SER A 181 5.88 -0.31 3.68
C SER A 181 7.27 -0.84 3.38
N SER A 182 8.02 -1.28 4.40
CA SER A 182 9.34 -1.86 4.25
C SER A 182 9.31 -3.16 3.43
N ALA A 183 8.39 -4.07 3.73
CA ALA A 183 8.24 -5.34 3.00
C ALA A 183 7.90 -5.12 1.51
N LEU A 184 6.91 -4.26 1.24
CA LEU A 184 6.49 -3.92 -0.13
C LEU A 184 7.63 -3.25 -0.91
N GLN A 185 8.31 -2.29 -0.29
CA GLN A 185 9.44 -1.59 -0.91
C GLN A 185 10.59 -2.55 -1.21
N GLN A 186 10.94 -3.44 -0.27
CA GLN A 186 12.01 -4.42 -0.44
C GLN A 186 11.72 -5.34 -1.63
N ILE A 187 10.51 -5.92 -1.70
CA ILE A 187 10.13 -6.79 -2.80
C ILE A 187 10.08 -6.03 -4.13
N PHE A 188 9.50 -4.83 -4.14
CA PHE A 188 9.42 -4.03 -5.36
C PHE A 188 10.82 -3.68 -5.89
N HIS A 189 11.70 -3.18 -5.03
CA HIS A 189 13.08 -2.83 -5.40
C HIS A 189 13.88 -4.04 -5.89
N HIS A 190 13.75 -5.20 -5.23
CA HIS A 190 14.41 -6.44 -5.66
C HIS A 190 14.08 -6.76 -7.12
N PHE A 191 12.80 -6.76 -7.48
CA PHE A 191 12.39 -7.07 -8.86
C PHE A 191 12.63 -5.92 -9.84
N LEU A 192 12.66 -4.68 -9.36
CA LEU A 192 12.91 -3.53 -10.22
C LEU A 192 14.40 -3.44 -10.61
N TYR A 193 15.32 -3.59 -9.67
CA TYR A 193 16.74 -3.27 -9.87
C TYR A 193 17.69 -4.48 -9.79
N ASP A 194 17.44 -5.41 -8.87
CA ASP A 194 18.43 -6.43 -8.51
C ASP A 194 18.27 -7.69 -9.36
N TYR A 195 17.02 -8.06 -9.68
CA TYR A 195 16.71 -9.31 -10.40
C TYR A 195 17.38 -9.39 -11.78
N GLU A 196 17.37 -8.34 -12.59
CA GLU A 196 18.05 -8.40 -13.90
C GLU A 196 19.58 -8.42 -13.76
N GLN A 197 20.16 -7.95 -12.65
CA GLN A 197 21.61 -8.03 -12.43
C GLN A 197 22.05 -9.42 -11.97
N GLU A 198 21.23 -10.11 -11.16
CA GLU A 198 21.50 -11.46 -10.66
C GLU A 198 21.46 -12.55 -11.76
N TYR A 199 20.69 -12.33 -12.83
CA TYR A 199 20.39 -13.37 -13.84
C TYR A 199 20.87 -13.04 -15.26
N ASN A 200 21.64 -11.95 -15.46
CA ASN A 200 22.29 -11.60 -16.74
C ASN A 200 23.82 -11.80 -16.74
N TYR A 201 24.35 -12.64 -15.84
CA TYR A 201 25.75 -13.12 -15.85
C TYR A 201 25.80 -14.65 -15.86
#